data_AF-A0A914VAZ9-F1
#
_entry.id   AF-A0A914VAZ9-F1
#
_cell.length_a   1.000
_cell.length_b   1.000
_cell.length_c   1.000
_cell.angle_alpha   90.00
_cell.angle_beta   90.00
_cell.angle_gamma   90.00
#
_symmetry.space_group_name_H-M   'P 1'
#
loop_
_entity.id
_entity.type
_entity.pdbx_description
1 polymer ?
#
loop_
_entity_poly.entity_id
_entity_poly.type
_entity_poly.pdbx_seq_one_letter_code
_entity_poly.pdbx_strand_id
1 'polypeptide(L)'
;GRIAVGSDADLVVWDPSAKRTISAETHHQAVDFNIFEGMACHGVPLVTIAGGVVAWENGELSVVKGSGRFVSLPANSPYVFGAISQRGKMMAPRKVDRQGGSAKAAAIAASPSPPAAEGKQESKQEGFYTRETRSGGRHMQDSTWSASGQQRGEGNERPSSKVLQPPGGKTSILF
;
A
#
# COMPACT_ATOMS: atom_id res chain seq x y z
N GLY A 1 -4.83 5.04 -25.48
CA GLY A 1 -5.01 5.02 -26.94
C GLY A 1 -5.45 6.38 -27.39
N ARG A 2 -4.77 6.95 -28.39
CA ARG A 2 -5.12 8.22 -29.04
C ARG A 2 -4.77 8.09 -30.51
N ILE A 3 -5.58 8.68 -31.39
CA ILE A 3 -5.24 8.83 -32.81
C ILE A 3 -4.38 10.08 -32.94
N ALA A 4 -3.07 9.89 -33.07
CA ALA A 4 -2.09 10.94 -33.29
C ALA A 4 -0.83 10.37 -33.93
N VAL A 5 -0.12 11.18 -34.72
CA VAL A 5 1.16 10.82 -35.31
C VAL A 5 2.13 10.35 -34.22
N GLY A 6 2.80 9.21 -34.44
CA GLY A 6 3.71 8.58 -33.49
C GLY A 6 3.04 7.66 -32.45
N SER A 7 1.72 7.52 -32.46
CA SER A 7 1.01 6.51 -31.65
C SER A 7 1.05 5.13 -32.31
N ASP A 8 0.89 4.07 -31.52
CA ASP A 8 0.71 2.72 -32.05
C ASP A 8 -0.57 2.63 -32.92
N ALA A 9 -0.51 1.84 -33.98
CA ALA A 9 -1.62 1.61 -34.90
C ALA A 9 -2.59 0.55 -34.37
N ASP A 10 -3.10 0.77 -33.15
CA ASP A 10 -4.18 0.01 -32.53
C ASP A 10 -5.48 0.80 -32.68
N LEU A 11 -6.29 0.43 -33.68
CA LEU A 11 -7.44 1.21 -34.15
C LEU A 11 -8.67 0.31 -34.30
N VAL A 12 -9.85 0.91 -34.15
CA VAL A 12 -11.13 0.25 -34.42
C VAL A 12 -11.95 1.16 -35.33
N VAL A 13 -12.41 0.63 -36.46
CA VAL A 13 -13.44 1.25 -37.29
C VAL A 13 -14.79 0.86 -36.70
N TRP A 14 -15.52 1.85 -36.19
CA TRP A 14 -16.72 1.66 -35.39
C TRP A 14 -17.95 2.19 -36.12
N ASP A 15 -18.96 1.34 -36.30
CA ASP A 15 -20.27 1.76 -36.81
C ASP A 15 -21.24 1.98 -35.64
N PRO A 16 -21.59 3.23 -35.29
CA PRO A 16 -22.49 3.54 -34.19
C PRO A 16 -23.96 3.21 -34.50
N SER A 17 -24.34 3.08 -35.77
CA SER A 17 -25.71 2.81 -36.22
C SER A 17 -26.01 1.32 -36.31
N ALA A 18 -24.99 0.50 -36.55
CA ALA A 18 -25.12 -0.95 -36.51
C ALA A 18 -25.59 -1.44 -35.14
N LYS A 19 -26.41 -2.49 -35.17
CA LYS A 19 -26.94 -3.18 -34.00
C LYS A 19 -26.51 -4.64 -34.04
N ARG A 20 -26.15 -5.19 -32.88
CA ARG A 20 -25.95 -6.62 -32.69
C ARG A 20 -26.59 -7.07 -31.39
N THR A 21 -27.08 -8.30 -31.38
CA THR A 21 -27.50 -8.96 -30.14
C THR A 21 -26.34 -9.80 -29.64
N ILE A 22 -25.95 -9.65 -28.38
CA ILE A 22 -24.91 -10.48 -27.78
C ILE A 22 -25.48 -11.87 -27.51
N SER A 23 -24.76 -12.91 -27.97
CA SER A 23 -25.11 -14.30 -27.70
C SER A 23 -23.87 -15.18 -27.57
N ALA A 24 -23.92 -16.15 -26.66
CA ALA A 24 -22.91 -17.19 -26.48
C ALA A 24 -22.69 -18.03 -27.74
N GLU A 25 -23.71 -18.19 -28.59
CA GLU A 25 -23.59 -18.94 -29.85
C GLU A 25 -22.71 -18.23 -30.88
N THR A 26 -22.61 -16.89 -30.78
CA THR A 26 -21.94 -16.04 -31.79
C THR A 26 -20.66 -15.39 -31.29
N HIS A 27 -20.36 -15.47 -29.99
CA HIS A 27 -19.16 -14.85 -29.44
C HIS A 27 -17.89 -15.67 -29.71
N HIS A 28 -16.73 -15.03 -29.57
CA HIS A 28 -15.43 -15.69 -29.79
C HIS A 28 -14.74 -16.11 -28.49
N GLN A 29 -15.47 -16.10 -27.36
CA GLN A 29 -14.94 -16.57 -26.08
C GLN A 29 -15.02 -18.10 -26.02
N ALA A 30 -14.08 -18.73 -25.30
CA ALA A 30 -14.07 -20.18 -25.14
C ALA A 30 -15.15 -20.70 -24.18
N VAL A 31 -15.81 -19.81 -23.43
CA VAL A 31 -16.88 -20.16 -22.49
C VAL A 31 -18.20 -20.36 -23.23
N ASP A 32 -19.06 -21.22 -22.71
CA ASP A 32 -20.32 -21.68 -23.30
C ASP A 32 -21.56 -20.86 -22.86
N PHE A 33 -21.37 -19.80 -22.07
CA PHE A 33 -22.45 -18.88 -21.68
C PHE A 33 -22.01 -17.42 -21.80
N ASN A 34 -22.97 -16.50 -21.87
CA ASN A 34 -22.69 -15.07 -21.84
C ASN A 34 -23.58 -14.39 -20.78
N ILE A 35 -22.98 -13.56 -19.91
CA ILE A 35 -23.75 -12.80 -18.90
C ILE A 35 -24.64 -11.72 -19.51
N PHE A 36 -24.41 -11.37 -20.78
CA PHE A 36 -25.16 -10.38 -21.55
C PHE A 36 -26.03 -11.03 -22.64
N GLU A 37 -26.41 -12.31 -22.48
CA GLU A 37 -27.23 -13.03 -23.45
C GLU A 37 -28.51 -12.25 -23.81
N GLY A 38 -28.78 -12.11 -25.11
CA GLY A 38 -29.97 -11.40 -25.62
C GLY A 38 -29.88 -9.87 -25.55
N MET A 39 -28.79 -9.28 -25.04
CA MET A 39 -28.64 -7.83 -24.97
C MET A 39 -28.41 -7.24 -26.36
N ALA A 40 -29.31 -6.35 -26.81
CA ALA A 40 -29.14 -5.58 -28.03
C ALA A 40 -28.21 -4.38 -27.77
N CYS A 41 -27.10 -4.32 -28.48
CA CYS A 41 -26.13 -3.23 -28.40
C CYS A 41 -26.09 -2.45 -29.71
N HIS A 42 -26.05 -1.13 -29.59
CA HIS A 42 -25.66 -0.23 -30.67
C HIS A 42 -24.16 -0.07 -30.69
N GLY A 43 -23.58 0.10 -31.88
CA GLY A 43 -22.15 0.19 -32.02
C GLY A 43 -21.53 -1.18 -32.26
N VAL A 44 -21.04 -1.41 -33.47
CA VAL A 44 -20.38 -2.66 -33.87
C VAL A 44 -18.99 -2.35 -34.42
N PRO A 45 -17.93 -3.08 -33.99
CA PRO A 45 -16.62 -2.97 -34.61
C PRO A 45 -16.66 -3.63 -35.99
N LEU A 46 -16.49 -2.83 -37.05
CA LEU A 46 -16.42 -3.34 -38.42
C LEU A 46 -15.03 -3.89 -38.73
N VAL A 47 -14.00 -3.13 -38.35
CA VAL A 47 -12.60 -3.49 -38.57
C VAL A 47 -11.82 -3.23 -37.29
N THR A 48 -10.97 -4.17 -36.88
CA THR A 48 -9.98 -3.95 -35.82
C THR A 48 -8.58 -4.09 -36.38
N ILE A 49 -7.76 -3.08 -36.15
CA ILE A 49 -6.36 -3.03 -36.53
C ILE A 49 -5.55 -3.12 -35.23
N ALA A 50 -4.62 -4.05 -35.16
CA ALA A 50 -3.72 -4.23 -34.02
C ALA A 50 -2.27 -4.22 -34.53
N GLY A 51 -1.43 -3.34 -33.99
CA GLY A 51 -0.04 -3.20 -34.40
C GLY A 51 0.14 -2.85 -35.88
N GLY A 52 -0.85 -2.20 -36.50
CA GLY A 52 -0.85 -1.87 -37.94
C GLY A 52 -1.30 -3.01 -38.87
N VAL A 53 -1.73 -4.15 -38.33
CA VAL A 53 -2.27 -5.27 -39.10
C VAL A 53 -3.78 -5.35 -38.92
N VAL A 54 -4.53 -5.54 -40.02
CA VAL A 54 -5.97 -5.82 -39.96
C VAL A 54 -6.18 -7.19 -39.31
N ALA A 55 -6.64 -7.18 -38.06
CA ALA A 55 -6.81 -8.36 -37.23
C ALA A 55 -8.22 -8.94 -37.32
N TRP A 56 -9.21 -8.08 -37.58
CA TRP A 56 -10.62 -8.45 -37.67
C TRP A 56 -11.29 -7.63 -38.76
N GLU A 57 -11.99 -8.27 -39.67
CA GLU A 57 -12.77 -7.63 -40.74
C GLU A 57 -13.86 -8.59 -41.23
N ASN A 58 -15.03 -8.07 -41.62
CA ASN A 58 -16.13 -8.87 -42.20
C ASN A 58 -16.62 -10.06 -41.34
N GLY A 59 -16.43 -10.00 -40.01
CA GLY A 59 -16.79 -11.10 -39.12
C GLY A 59 -15.74 -12.22 -39.02
N GLU A 60 -14.58 -12.04 -39.65
CA GLU A 60 -13.50 -13.01 -39.68
C GLU A 60 -12.28 -12.50 -38.92
N LEU A 61 -11.66 -13.41 -38.15
CA LEU A 61 -10.43 -13.14 -37.41
C LEU A 61 -9.21 -13.56 -38.24
N SER A 62 -8.34 -12.60 -38.55
CA SER A 62 -7.11 -12.82 -39.32
C SER A 62 -5.88 -12.50 -38.46
N VAL A 63 -5.56 -13.37 -37.50
CA VAL A 63 -4.38 -13.21 -36.63
C VAL A 63 -3.56 -14.48 -36.50
N VAL A 64 -2.25 -14.32 -36.37
CA VAL A 64 -1.33 -15.42 -36.05
C VAL A 64 -1.07 -15.44 -34.55
N LYS A 65 -1.15 -16.62 -33.93
CA LYS A 65 -0.83 -16.78 -32.51
C LYS A 65 0.59 -16.26 -32.22
N GLY A 66 0.70 -15.35 -31.25
CA GLY A 66 1.97 -14.72 -30.89
C GLY A 66 2.29 -13.42 -31.64
N SER A 67 1.37 -12.92 -32.48
CA SER A 67 1.51 -11.60 -33.12
C SER A 67 1.54 -10.44 -32.13
N GLY A 68 0.92 -10.61 -30.96
CA GLY A 68 0.96 -9.62 -29.87
C GLY A 68 2.34 -9.54 -29.22
N ARG A 69 2.71 -8.33 -28.79
CA ARG A 69 3.97 -8.07 -28.07
C ARG A 69 3.71 -7.60 -26.63
N PHE A 70 4.62 -7.93 -25.72
CA PHE A 70 4.60 -7.37 -24.38
C PHE A 70 4.95 -5.87 -24.42
N VAL A 71 4.17 -5.05 -23.71
CA VAL A 71 4.43 -3.61 -23.54
C VAL A 71 4.94 -3.38 -22.13
N SER A 72 6.23 -3.03 -22.01
CA SER A 72 6.84 -2.73 -20.71
C SER A 72 6.34 -1.38 -20.20
N LEU A 73 5.75 -1.37 -19.00
CA LEU A 73 5.18 -0.18 -18.39
C LEU A 73 6.15 0.37 -17.33
N PRO A 74 6.69 1.60 -17.48
CA PRO A 74 7.55 2.19 -16.48
C PRO A 74 6.76 2.49 -15.19
N ALA A 75 7.44 2.33 -14.05
CA ALA A 75 6.90 2.76 -12.76
C ALA A 75 6.72 4.29 -12.71
N ASN A 76 5.94 4.77 -11.74
CA ASN A 76 5.73 6.21 -11.49
C ASN A 76 5.10 6.97 -12.66
N SER A 77 3.99 6.44 -13.21
CA SER A 77 3.21 7.13 -14.24
C SER A 77 2.95 8.61 -13.87
N PRO A 78 3.34 9.58 -14.70
CA PRO A 78 3.14 11.01 -14.41
C PRO A 78 1.67 11.39 -14.21
N TYR A 79 0.74 10.69 -14.87
CA TYR A 79 -0.70 10.93 -14.70
C TYR A 79 -1.17 10.66 -13.27
N VAL A 80 -0.64 9.62 -12.63
CA VAL A 80 -1.02 9.23 -11.26
C VAL A 80 -0.14 9.94 -10.23
N PHE A 81 1.18 9.91 -10.43
CA PHE A 81 2.17 10.33 -9.43
C PHE A 81 2.66 11.76 -9.59
N GLY A 82 2.38 12.43 -10.72
CA GLY A 82 2.86 13.79 -10.97
C GLY A 82 2.46 14.77 -9.86
N ALA A 83 1.18 14.76 -9.47
CA ALA A 83 0.67 15.60 -8.39
C ALA A 83 1.24 15.19 -7.02
N ILE A 84 1.42 13.89 -6.75
CA ILE A 84 1.97 13.38 -5.49
C ILE A 84 3.43 13.83 -5.35
N SER A 85 4.24 13.68 -6.40
CA SER A 85 5.63 14.12 -6.40
C SER A 85 5.77 15.63 -6.24
N GLN A 86 4.93 16.42 -6.92
CA GLN A 86 4.89 17.87 -6.75
C GLN A 86 4.52 18.25 -5.31
N ARG A 87 3.47 17.62 -4.75
CA ARG A 87 3.07 17.82 -3.35
C ARG A 87 4.19 17.45 -2.39
N GLY A 88 4.86 16.32 -2.59
CA GLY A 88 5.99 15.89 -1.76
C GLY A 88 7.13 16.90 -1.74
N LYS A 89 7.41 17.55 -2.88
CA LYS A 89 8.40 18.64 -2.98
C LYS A 89 7.93 19.91 -2.26
N MET A 90 6.69 20.32 -2.47
CA MET A 90 6.14 21.55 -1.89
C MET A 90 5.95 21.45 -0.37
N MET A 91 5.55 20.27 0.12
CA MET A 91 5.27 19.98 1.52
C MET A 91 6.48 19.37 2.25
N ALA A 92 7.67 19.45 1.66
CA ALA A 92 8.89 18.93 2.28
C ALA A 92 9.14 19.66 3.62
N PRO A 93 9.30 18.94 4.74
CA PRO A 93 9.52 19.56 6.03
C PRO A 93 10.84 20.34 6.03
N ARG A 94 10.82 21.57 6.55
CA ARG A 94 12.01 22.41 6.68
C ARG A 94 12.54 22.33 8.10
N LYS A 95 13.87 22.15 8.23
CA LYS A 95 14.53 22.27 9.54
C LYS A 95 14.42 23.71 10.05
N VAL A 96 14.32 23.86 11.37
CA VAL A 96 14.45 25.16 12.04
C VAL A 96 15.91 25.34 12.40
N ASP A 97 16.57 26.33 11.80
CA ASP A 97 17.95 26.67 12.15
C ASP A 97 17.98 27.29 13.56
N ARG A 98 18.69 26.63 14.47
CA ARG A 98 18.93 27.11 15.83
C ARG A 98 20.41 27.44 15.95
N GLN A 99 20.74 28.63 16.42
CA GLN A 99 22.13 28.95 16.76
C GLN A 99 22.60 27.98 17.84
N GLY A 100 23.84 27.49 17.71
CA GLY A 100 24.47 26.58 18.65
C GLY A 100 24.64 27.24 20.01
N GLY A 101 23.58 27.22 20.82
CA GLY A 101 23.72 27.42 22.26
C GLY A 101 24.49 26.21 22.80
N SER A 102 25.79 26.39 23.01
CA SER A 102 26.54 25.50 23.90
C SER A 102 26.00 25.73 25.32
N ALA A 103 24.82 25.20 25.62
CA ALA A 103 24.45 24.95 27.00
C ALA A 103 25.43 23.88 27.47
N LYS A 104 26.50 24.30 28.17
CA LYS A 104 27.30 23.38 28.95
C LYS A 104 26.30 22.63 29.83
N ALA A 105 26.18 21.32 29.63
CA ALA A 105 25.39 20.49 30.52
C ALA A 105 25.91 20.75 31.94
N ALA A 106 25.08 21.34 32.80
CA ALA A 106 25.45 21.55 34.18
C ALA A 106 25.63 20.17 34.80
N ALA A 107 26.86 19.83 35.19
CA ALA A 107 27.12 18.65 35.97
C ALA A 107 26.40 18.81 37.30
N ILE A 108 25.35 18.01 37.51
CA ILE A 108 24.70 17.89 38.81
C ILE A 108 25.77 17.28 39.74
N ALA A 109 26.37 18.10 40.60
CA ALA A 109 27.28 17.61 41.63
C ALA A 109 26.50 16.62 42.50
N ALA A 110 26.96 15.37 42.55
CA ALA A 110 26.41 14.40 43.47
C ALA A 110 26.58 14.93 44.90
N SER A 111 25.46 15.15 45.59
CA SER A 111 25.45 15.47 47.03
C SER A 111 26.24 14.40 47.79
N PRO A 112 27.07 14.75 48.79
CA PRO A 112 27.83 13.75 49.53
C PRO A 112 26.89 12.84 50.31
N SER A 113 26.96 11.54 50.04
CA SER A 113 26.35 10.49 50.85
C SER A 113 27.03 10.42 52.24
N PRO A 114 26.30 10.15 53.32
CA PRO A 114 26.87 10.04 54.67
C PRO A 114 27.84 8.84 54.78
N PRO A 115 28.76 8.85 55.75
CA PRO A 115 29.88 7.91 55.79
C PRO A 115 29.42 6.47 56.02
N ALA A 116 30.09 5.55 55.29
CA ALA A 116 29.88 4.12 55.33
C ALA A 116 30.18 3.55 56.72
N ALA A 117 29.24 2.80 57.28
CA ALA A 117 29.49 1.89 58.39
C ALA A 117 30.24 0.66 57.86
N GLU A 118 31.40 0.36 58.47
CA GLU A 118 32.23 -0.79 58.16
C GLU A 118 31.49 -2.10 58.50
N GLY A 119 31.04 -2.80 57.46
CA GLY A 119 30.60 -4.19 57.53
C GLY A 119 31.44 -5.04 56.58
N LYS A 120 32.37 -5.82 57.13
CA LYS A 120 33.03 -6.90 56.39
C LYS A 120 31.98 -7.94 56.00
N GLN A 121 31.80 -8.21 54.71
CA GLN A 121 31.25 -9.50 54.28
C GLN A 121 31.69 -9.86 52.86
N GLU A 122 32.45 -10.95 52.82
CA GLU A 122 32.91 -11.72 51.68
C GLU A 122 31.77 -12.65 51.22
N SER A 123 31.45 -12.75 49.93
CA SER A 123 31.02 -14.01 49.27
C SER A 123 30.60 -13.86 47.80
N LYS A 124 31.17 -14.76 46.99
CA LYS A 124 30.64 -15.50 45.82
C LYS A 124 29.62 -14.84 44.87
N GLN A 125 30.05 -14.70 43.62
CA GLN A 125 29.18 -14.73 42.43
C GLN A 125 28.53 -16.11 42.26
N GLU A 126 27.20 -16.18 42.33
CA GLU A 126 26.38 -17.16 41.61
C GLU A 126 24.98 -16.58 41.33
N GLY A 127 24.46 -16.79 40.12
CA GLY A 127 23.01 -16.83 39.87
C GLY A 127 22.26 -15.55 39.46
N PHE A 128 21.95 -15.50 38.17
CA PHE A 128 20.64 -15.18 37.54
C PHE A 128 19.73 -14.13 38.21
N TYR A 129 19.68 -12.95 37.57
CA TYR A 129 18.85 -11.74 37.78
C TYR A 129 18.97 -10.95 39.10
N THR A 130 19.45 -9.71 38.97
CA THR A 130 19.16 -8.62 39.92
C THR A 130 19.07 -7.30 39.15
N ARG A 131 17.87 -6.71 39.12
CA ARG A 131 17.60 -5.31 38.75
C ARG A 131 17.88 -4.48 40.03
N GLU A 132 18.42 -3.26 40.05
CA GLU A 132 17.93 -2.08 39.34
C GLU A 132 19.00 -1.01 39.06
N THR A 133 18.97 -0.57 37.79
CA THR A 133 19.11 0.80 37.27
C THR A 133 20.10 1.78 37.92
N ARG A 134 21.04 2.25 37.10
CA ARG A 134 21.07 3.65 36.64
C ARG A 134 22.14 3.82 35.57
N SER A 135 21.70 4.27 34.38
CA SER A 135 22.51 4.72 33.25
C SER A 135 23.23 3.65 32.41
N GLY A 136 23.07 3.74 31.09
CA GLY A 136 23.92 3.05 30.11
C GLY A 136 23.23 1.94 29.31
N GLY A 137 23.02 2.19 28.01
CA GLY A 137 22.84 1.17 26.98
C GLY A 137 21.48 0.47 26.92
N ARG A 138 20.54 0.99 26.11
CA ARG A 138 19.42 0.16 25.65
C ARG A 138 19.90 -0.66 24.46
N HIS A 139 19.89 -1.98 24.59
CA HIS A 139 20.11 -2.91 23.49
C HIS A 139 18.88 -2.89 22.57
N MET A 140 19.08 -2.73 21.25
CA MET A 140 17.98 -2.54 20.28
C MET A 140 17.06 -3.75 20.12
N GLN A 141 17.39 -4.90 20.73
CA GLN A 141 16.60 -6.13 20.64
C GLN A 141 15.78 -6.40 21.92
N ASP A 142 15.96 -5.59 22.97
CA ASP A 142 15.27 -5.79 24.25
C ASP A 142 14.01 -4.93 24.29
N SER A 143 12.87 -5.53 23.91
CA SER A 143 11.57 -4.87 23.95
C SER A 143 10.99 -4.89 25.38
N THR A 144 10.82 -3.73 26.01
CA THR A 144 10.03 -3.57 27.24
C THR A 144 8.52 -3.48 26.94
N TRP A 145 8.00 -4.37 26.09
CA TRP A 145 6.57 -4.52 25.92
C TRP A 145 6.07 -5.63 26.85
N SER A 146 5.44 -5.25 27.96
CA SER A 146 4.67 -6.17 28.79
C SER A 146 3.22 -5.73 28.76
N ALA A 147 2.33 -6.59 28.27
CA ALA A 147 0.89 -6.34 28.16
C ALA A 147 0.15 -6.52 29.50
N SER A 148 0.76 -6.07 30.60
CA SER A 148 0.19 -6.12 31.95
C SER A 148 0.66 -4.91 32.77
N GLY A 149 0.18 -3.73 32.40
CA GLY A 149 0.29 -2.53 33.22
C GLY A 149 -1.04 -2.24 33.90
N GLN A 150 -1.07 -2.32 35.24
CA GLN A 150 -2.22 -1.91 36.04
C GLN A 150 -2.44 -0.41 35.88
N GLN A 151 -3.62 -0.03 35.39
CA GLN A 151 -3.97 1.35 35.07
C GLN A 151 -4.19 2.14 36.39
N ARG A 152 -3.21 2.98 36.78
CA ARG A 152 -3.48 4.05 37.76
C ARG A 152 -4.25 5.14 37.03
N GLY A 153 -5.55 5.18 37.29
CA GLY A 153 -6.47 6.11 36.65
C GLY A 153 -6.30 7.53 37.16
N GLU A 154 -6.05 8.46 36.25
CA GLU A 154 -6.63 9.80 36.32
C GLU A 154 -7.58 9.94 35.12
N GLY A 155 -8.80 10.37 35.42
CA GLY A 155 -9.97 10.23 34.55
C GLY A 155 -9.89 11.08 33.29
N ASN A 156 -10.12 10.44 32.14
CA ASN A 156 -10.98 10.95 31.08
C ASN A 156 -11.25 9.80 30.10
N GLU A 157 -12.46 9.25 30.12
CA GLU A 157 -12.88 8.17 29.21
C GLU A 157 -12.98 8.72 27.78
N ARG A 158 -12.15 8.24 26.86
CA ARG A 158 -12.35 8.46 25.42
C ARG A 158 -13.16 7.31 24.84
N PRO A 159 -14.26 7.54 24.10
CA PRO A 159 -15.01 6.46 23.48
C PRO A 159 -14.18 5.85 22.35
N SER A 160 -13.75 4.60 22.51
CA SER A 160 -13.16 3.81 21.42
C SER A 160 -14.14 2.72 21.02
N SER A 161 -14.69 2.81 19.83
CA SER A 161 -15.50 1.74 19.23
C SER A 161 -14.58 0.58 18.88
N LYS A 162 -14.65 -0.52 19.64
CA LYS A 162 -13.98 -1.77 19.29
C LYS A 162 -14.82 -2.50 18.24
N VAL A 163 -14.42 -2.40 16.97
CA VAL A 163 -14.95 -3.30 15.93
C VAL A 163 -14.26 -4.63 16.09
N LEU A 164 -15.01 -5.62 16.58
CA LEU A 164 -14.52 -6.95 16.86
C LEU A 164 -15.00 -7.88 15.76
N GLN A 165 -14.23 -8.01 14.68
CA GLN A 165 -14.20 -9.21 13.84
C GLN A 165 -13.03 -9.19 12.82
N PRO A 166 -12.15 -10.21 12.81
CA PRO A 166 -11.07 -10.37 11.83
C PRO A 166 -11.57 -10.94 10.47
N PRO A 167 -10.76 -10.88 9.39
CA PRO A 167 -11.24 -11.09 8.02
C PRO A 167 -11.54 -12.57 7.73
N GLY A 168 -12.76 -12.88 7.29
CA GLY A 168 -13.11 -14.22 6.76
C GLY A 168 -14.46 -14.85 7.16
N GLY A 169 -15.47 -14.09 7.61
CA GLY A 169 -16.79 -14.65 8.00
C GLY A 169 -17.96 -14.09 7.16
N LYS A 170 -18.86 -14.98 6.73
CA LYS A 170 -20.04 -14.70 5.86
C LYS A 170 -21.13 -13.92 6.60
N THR A 171 -21.78 -12.95 5.93
CA THR A 171 -23.04 -12.35 6.40
C THR A 171 -24.18 -12.67 5.43
N SER A 172 -25.18 -13.39 5.91
CA SER A 172 -26.47 -13.59 5.26
C SER A 172 -27.36 -12.36 5.49
N ILE A 173 -27.83 -11.73 4.41
CA ILE A 173 -28.84 -10.68 4.48
C ILE A 173 -30.15 -11.34 4.01
N LEU A 174 -31.10 -11.50 4.92
CA LEU A 174 -32.51 -11.77 4.61
C LEU A 174 -33.20 -10.40 4.39
N PHE A 175 -34.06 -10.36 3.38
CA PHE A 175 -34.85 -9.20 2.96
C PHE A 175 -35.82 -8.70 4.05
#